data_AF-A0A452GKA4-F1
#
_entry.id   AF-A0A452GKA4-F1
#
_cell.length_a   1.000
_cell.length_b   1.000
_cell.length_c   1.000
_cell.angle_alpha   90.00
_cell.angle_beta   90.00
_cell.angle_gamma   90.00
#
_symmetry.space_group_name_H-M   'P 1'
#
loop_
_entity.id
_entity.type
_entity.pdbx_description
1 polymer ?
#
loop_
_entity_poly.entity_id
_entity_poly.type
_entity_poly.pdbx_seq_one_letter_code
_entity_poly.pdbx_strand_id
1 'polypeptide(L)'
;PSALSRVGLPLASRCFTKDSLCAPGQSCPVPRWVEHGQVEHLARYRCDPYYQLRSRGDGLYRCSQQHVWVNEAAGEVLPICEPVCGKPKNPARQVQRIIGGMMAAKNSFPWQGQLLSRHNHTAGATLISDQWLLTTGRNLYLGHSENSTLEEIAPTLRLFLGRETPAGAVERIVLHPEFPGAVDLALLKLKHKVPIGEAVMPICLAQQDYAKVGRVGFVSGWGWTVLLEHPKQLKYVLLPVADSGSCQAYYQAHSLQPLQNNHTFCVGMSELRESTCLGDAGSAFAIHDPEDDTWYAAGILSFDRSCLAARYGVYVRVLSVLDWIKETMAAH
;
A
#
# COMPACT_ATOMS: atom_id res chain seq x y z
N PRO A 1 29.58 -64.00 -8.02
CA PRO A 1 28.28 -64.04 -7.30
C PRO A 1 28.15 -62.81 -6.38
N SER A 2 28.13 -61.62 -6.99
CA SER A 2 26.93 -60.77 -7.15
C SER A 2 26.40 -60.21 -5.82
N ALA A 3 27.00 -59.07 -5.45
CA ALA A 3 26.57 -58.18 -4.39
C ALA A 3 25.23 -57.51 -4.74
N LEU A 4 24.32 -57.50 -3.77
CA LEU A 4 23.04 -56.81 -3.79
C LEU A 4 23.25 -55.29 -3.83
N SER A 5 23.08 -54.68 -5.00
CA SER A 5 22.88 -53.25 -5.14
C SER A 5 21.42 -52.91 -4.81
N ARG A 6 21.20 -52.20 -3.70
CA ARG A 6 19.93 -51.56 -3.38
C ARG A 6 19.70 -50.45 -4.41
N VAL A 7 18.82 -50.71 -5.37
CA VAL A 7 18.28 -49.68 -6.27
C VAL A 7 17.51 -48.68 -5.42
N GLY A 8 18.01 -47.44 -5.37
CA GLY A 8 17.36 -46.33 -4.71
C GLY A 8 15.98 -46.08 -5.30
N LEU A 9 14.97 -46.10 -4.45
CA LEU A 9 13.61 -45.67 -4.76
C LEU A 9 13.63 -44.21 -5.24
N PRO A 10 12.86 -43.83 -6.28
CA PRO A 10 12.73 -42.44 -6.67
C PRO A 10 12.02 -41.68 -5.55
N LEU A 11 12.57 -40.53 -5.18
CA LEU A 11 12.00 -39.57 -4.26
C LEU A 11 10.53 -39.31 -4.64
N ALA A 12 9.61 -39.77 -3.78
CA ALA A 12 8.23 -39.32 -3.83
C ALA A 12 8.22 -37.79 -3.86
N SER A 13 7.61 -37.22 -4.89
CA SER A 13 7.38 -35.79 -5.02
C SER A 13 6.48 -35.35 -3.86
N ARG A 14 7.10 -35.02 -2.73
CA ARG A 14 6.42 -34.45 -1.57
C ARG A 14 5.73 -33.17 -2.04
N CYS A 15 4.42 -33.10 -1.87
CA CYS A 15 3.69 -31.85 -1.99
C CYS A 15 4.23 -30.88 -0.94
N PHE A 16 5.12 -29.99 -1.35
CA PHE A 16 5.48 -28.83 -0.55
C PHE A 16 4.46 -27.74 -0.90
N THR A 17 3.42 -27.56 -0.08
CA THR A 17 2.73 -26.26 0.09
C THR A 17 1.62 -26.32 1.13
N LYS A 18 1.30 -25.13 1.65
CA LYS A 18 0.50 -24.84 2.84
C LYS A 18 -1.02 -25.00 2.66
N ASP A 19 -1.49 -25.18 1.43
CA ASP A 19 -2.91 -25.39 1.09
C ASP A 19 -3.04 -26.20 -0.23
N SER A 20 -2.63 -27.48 -0.19
CA SER A 20 -3.07 -28.44 -1.22
C SER A 20 -4.46 -28.98 -0.87
N LEU A 21 -5.24 -29.39 -1.88
CA LEU A 21 -6.41 -30.28 -1.69
C LEU A 21 -6.04 -31.59 -0.95
N CYS A 22 -4.75 -31.91 -0.87
CA CYS A 22 -4.17 -32.96 -0.05
C CYS A 22 -3.77 -32.37 1.32
N ALA A 23 -4.03 -33.08 2.41
CA ALA A 23 -3.64 -32.63 3.75
C ALA A 23 -2.11 -32.44 3.86
N PRO A 24 -1.60 -31.54 4.72
CA PRO A 24 -0.17 -31.34 4.92
C PRO A 24 0.53 -32.68 5.23
N GLY A 25 1.53 -33.05 4.41
CA GLY A 25 2.27 -34.31 4.56
C GLY A 25 1.71 -35.49 3.77
N GLN A 26 0.60 -35.33 3.02
CA GLN A 26 0.15 -36.33 2.05
C GLN A 26 0.84 -36.10 0.70
N SER A 27 1.57 -37.12 0.23
CA SER A 27 2.06 -37.17 -1.14
C SER A 27 0.89 -37.52 -2.06
N CYS A 28 0.81 -36.87 -3.22
CA CYS A 28 -0.01 -37.43 -4.30
C CYS A 28 0.43 -38.88 -4.54
N PRO A 29 -0.52 -39.83 -4.65
CA PRO A 29 -0.17 -41.20 -5.00
C PRO A 29 0.46 -41.20 -6.39
N VAL A 30 1.50 -42.03 -6.57
CA VAL A 30 2.14 -42.19 -7.88
C VAL A 30 1.07 -42.66 -8.89
N PRO A 31 0.92 -41.97 -10.03
CA PRO A 31 -0.06 -42.36 -11.04
C PRO A 31 0.19 -43.80 -11.52
N ARG A 32 -0.88 -44.51 -11.87
CA ARG A 32 -0.78 -45.88 -12.38
C ARG A 32 -0.12 -45.88 -13.76
N TRP A 33 0.75 -46.86 -13.99
CA TRP A 33 1.36 -47.09 -15.30
C TRP A 33 0.33 -47.65 -16.29
N VAL A 34 0.41 -47.17 -17.52
CA VAL A 34 -0.38 -47.67 -18.66
C VAL A 34 0.57 -48.45 -19.56
N GLU A 35 0.14 -49.62 -20.03
CA GLU A 35 0.91 -50.44 -20.97
C GLU A 35 1.18 -49.65 -22.26
N HIS A 36 2.45 -49.62 -22.69
CA HIS A 36 2.93 -48.76 -23.78
C HIS A 36 2.69 -47.25 -23.60
N GLY A 37 2.45 -46.78 -22.37
CA GLY A 37 2.20 -45.37 -22.04
C GLY A 37 3.38 -44.66 -21.37
N GLN A 38 3.31 -43.34 -21.32
CA GLN A 38 4.24 -42.46 -20.58
C GLN A 38 3.45 -41.56 -19.62
N VAL A 39 4.10 -41.08 -18.56
CA VAL A 39 3.52 -40.14 -17.60
C VAL A 39 4.30 -38.84 -17.65
N GLU A 40 3.58 -37.73 -17.85
CA GLU A 40 4.12 -36.38 -17.70
C GLU A 40 3.67 -35.79 -16.36
N HIS A 41 4.61 -35.20 -15.61
CA HIS A 41 4.32 -34.55 -14.34
C HIS A 41 4.15 -33.05 -14.57
N LEU A 42 3.02 -32.51 -14.10
CA LEU A 42 2.68 -31.09 -14.20
C LEU A 42 2.44 -30.51 -12.80
N ALA A 43 2.91 -29.29 -12.58
CA ALA A 43 2.65 -28.50 -11.39
C ALA A 43 2.06 -27.14 -11.80
N ARG A 44 0.91 -26.76 -11.24
CA ARG A 44 0.32 -25.44 -11.47
C ARG A 44 0.43 -24.59 -10.22
N TYR A 45 1.14 -23.48 -10.34
CA TYR A 45 1.21 -22.48 -9.28
C TYR A 45 -0.08 -21.65 -9.24
N ARG A 46 -0.55 -21.38 -8.02
CA ARG A 46 -1.66 -20.49 -7.72
C ARG A 46 -1.28 -19.65 -6.51
N CYS A 47 -1.82 -18.45 -6.44
CA CYS A 47 -1.63 -17.57 -5.31
C CYS A 47 -2.81 -17.64 -4.35
N ASP A 48 -2.53 -17.32 -3.10
CA ASP A 48 -3.55 -17.15 -2.07
C ASP A 48 -4.52 -16.01 -2.43
N PRO A 49 -5.72 -15.97 -1.83
CA PRO A 49 -6.61 -14.82 -1.98
C PRO A 49 -5.88 -13.51 -1.69
N TYR A 50 -6.23 -12.45 -2.43
CA TYR A 50 -5.59 -11.12 -2.37
C TYR A 50 -4.17 -11.03 -2.95
N TYR A 51 -3.67 -12.11 -3.56
CA TYR A 51 -2.46 -12.11 -4.35
C TYR A 51 -2.74 -12.51 -5.80
N GLN A 52 -1.98 -11.96 -6.73
CA GLN A 52 -2.04 -12.27 -8.16
C GLN A 52 -0.73 -12.89 -8.62
N LEU A 53 -0.83 -13.89 -9.51
CA LEU A 53 0.33 -14.59 -10.05
C LEU A 53 0.99 -13.72 -11.12
N ARG A 54 2.23 -13.28 -10.88
CA ARG A 54 3.06 -12.62 -11.88
C ARG A 54 4.08 -13.61 -12.44
N SER A 55 4.02 -13.84 -13.75
CA SER A 55 4.98 -14.66 -14.49
C SER A 55 5.00 -14.25 -15.96
N ARG A 56 6.05 -14.66 -16.69
CA ARG A 56 6.06 -14.62 -18.16
C ARG A 56 5.21 -15.73 -18.78
N GLY A 57 4.93 -16.79 -18.02
CA GLY A 57 4.12 -17.92 -18.43
C GLY A 57 2.79 -18.03 -17.72
N ASP A 58 2.07 -19.10 -18.02
CA ASP A 58 0.74 -19.43 -17.50
C ASP A 58 0.73 -20.04 -16.07
N GLY A 59 1.91 -20.20 -15.47
CA GLY A 59 2.07 -20.82 -14.15
C GLY A 59 2.04 -22.35 -14.15
N LEU A 60 1.97 -23.00 -15.33
CA LEU A 60 2.06 -24.46 -15.46
C LEU A 60 3.51 -24.86 -15.76
N TYR A 61 4.07 -25.74 -14.94
CA TYR A 61 5.43 -26.24 -15.09
C TYR A 61 5.39 -27.74 -15.33
N ARG A 62 6.20 -28.20 -16.28
CA ARG A 62 6.41 -29.63 -16.59
C ARG A 62 7.77 -30.07 -16.06
N CYS A 63 7.85 -31.31 -15.58
CA CYS A 63 9.13 -31.90 -15.21
C CYS A 63 9.85 -32.38 -16.47
N SER A 64 11.04 -31.84 -16.73
CA SER A 64 11.88 -32.21 -17.88
C SER A 64 12.60 -33.54 -17.67
N GLN A 65 13.21 -34.06 -18.73
CA GLN A 65 14.06 -35.26 -18.66
C GLN A 65 15.31 -35.04 -17.78
N GLN A 66 15.72 -33.79 -17.59
CA GLN A 66 16.81 -33.39 -16.72
C GLN A 66 16.37 -33.23 -15.25
N HIS A 67 15.14 -33.62 -14.91
CA HIS A 67 14.54 -33.49 -13.58
C HIS A 67 14.41 -32.04 -13.09
N VAL A 68 14.11 -31.12 -14.02
CA VAL A 68 13.91 -29.70 -13.73
C VAL A 68 12.49 -29.27 -14.09
N TRP A 69 11.88 -28.42 -13.27
CA TRP A 69 10.57 -27.84 -13.56
C TRP A 69 10.72 -26.69 -14.54
N VAL A 70 10.10 -26.81 -15.72
CA VAL A 70 10.17 -25.81 -16.77
C VAL A 70 8.79 -25.37 -17.21
N ASN A 71 8.60 -24.07 -17.39
CA ASN A 71 7.46 -23.48 -18.07
C ASN A 71 7.84 -23.12 -19.51
N GLU A 72 6.88 -23.21 -20.43
CA GLU A 72 7.13 -22.97 -21.87
C GLU A 72 7.64 -21.56 -22.17
N ALA A 73 7.14 -20.54 -21.45
CA ALA A 73 7.51 -19.13 -21.68
C ALA A 73 8.54 -18.62 -20.67
N ALA A 74 8.50 -19.09 -19.43
CA ALA A 74 9.37 -18.62 -18.34
C ALA A 74 10.62 -19.47 -18.12
N GLY A 75 10.74 -20.64 -18.77
CA GLY A 75 11.81 -21.59 -18.50
C GLY A 75 11.77 -22.06 -17.04
N GLU A 76 12.92 -22.03 -16.36
CA GLU A 76 13.06 -22.43 -14.95
C GLU A 76 12.64 -21.33 -13.95
N VAL A 77 12.38 -20.12 -14.43
CA VAL A 77 12.03 -18.99 -13.56
C VAL A 77 10.65 -19.22 -12.97
N LEU A 78 10.56 -19.35 -11.64
CA LEU A 78 9.30 -19.53 -10.92
C LEU A 78 8.44 -18.25 -10.90
N PRO A 79 7.10 -18.39 -10.81
CA PRO A 79 6.21 -17.24 -10.71
C PRO A 79 6.29 -16.60 -9.31
N ILE A 80 5.89 -15.33 -9.22
CA ILE A 80 5.84 -14.57 -7.98
C ILE A 80 4.39 -14.23 -7.67
N CYS A 81 3.96 -14.43 -6.41
CA CYS A 81 2.66 -13.94 -5.94
C CYS A 81 2.80 -12.50 -5.45
N GLU A 82 2.16 -11.57 -6.14
CA GLU A 82 2.18 -10.15 -5.80
C GLU A 82 0.87 -9.71 -5.15
N PRO A 83 0.91 -8.80 -4.17
CA PRO A 83 -0.28 -8.20 -3.60
C PRO A 83 -1.20 -7.60 -4.66
N VAL A 84 -2.48 -7.91 -4.59
CA VAL A 84 -3.52 -7.13 -5.27
C VAL A 84 -3.66 -5.80 -4.52
N CYS A 85 -3.67 -4.69 -5.25
CA CYS A 85 -3.88 -3.35 -4.69
C CYS A 85 -5.29 -2.83 -5.00
N GLY A 86 -5.79 -1.90 -4.17
CA GLY A 86 -6.96 -1.09 -4.50
C GLY A 86 -8.29 -1.84 -4.62
N LYS A 87 -8.40 -3.06 -4.07
CA LYS A 87 -9.61 -3.90 -4.14
C LYS A 87 -10.17 -4.21 -2.75
N PRO A 88 -10.57 -3.20 -1.96
CA PRO A 88 -11.07 -3.42 -0.62
C PRO A 88 -12.35 -4.26 -0.66
N LYS A 89 -12.47 -5.25 0.24
CA LYS A 89 -13.66 -6.11 0.29
C LYS A 89 -14.94 -5.35 0.66
N ASN A 90 -14.82 -4.34 1.52
CA ASN A 90 -15.93 -3.53 2.03
C ASN A 90 -15.68 -2.03 1.74
N PRO A 91 -15.71 -1.59 0.48
CA PRO A 91 -15.39 -0.19 0.12
C PRO A 91 -16.34 0.80 0.80
N ALA A 92 -15.81 1.96 1.17
CA ALA A 92 -16.64 3.06 1.65
C ALA A 92 -17.59 3.53 0.52
N ARG A 93 -18.86 3.76 0.86
CA ARG A 93 -19.87 4.28 -0.07
C ARG A 93 -20.07 5.77 0.18
N GLN A 94 -20.37 6.52 -0.88
CA GLN A 94 -20.65 7.97 -0.79
C GLN A 94 -21.94 8.32 0.00
N VAL A 95 -22.69 7.36 0.51
CA VAL A 95 -24.12 7.54 0.88
C VAL A 95 -24.40 7.71 2.39
N GLN A 96 -23.40 7.79 3.28
CA GLN A 96 -23.65 7.90 4.74
C GLN A 96 -23.17 9.22 5.36
N ARG A 97 -23.91 10.31 5.14
CA ARG A 97 -23.57 11.65 5.65
C ARG A 97 -23.71 11.75 7.18
N ILE A 98 -22.61 12.06 7.89
CA ILE A 98 -22.60 12.48 9.30
C ILE A 98 -21.60 13.66 9.43
N ILE A 99 -22.01 14.72 10.13
CA ILE A 99 -21.19 15.93 10.38
C ILE A 99 -20.03 15.60 11.34
N GLY A 100 -18.80 15.97 10.97
CA GLY A 100 -17.58 15.75 11.76
C GLY A 100 -16.71 14.57 11.29
N GLY A 101 -16.84 14.21 10.01
CA GLY A 101 -16.25 13.04 9.37
C GLY A 101 -17.12 11.79 9.55
N MET A 102 -17.11 10.93 8.54
CA MET A 102 -17.81 9.65 8.55
C MET A 102 -16.97 8.63 9.31
N MET A 103 -17.59 7.85 10.22
CA MET A 103 -16.90 6.70 10.81
C MET A 103 -16.60 5.70 9.70
N ALA A 104 -15.34 5.33 9.54
CA ALA A 104 -14.98 4.29 8.58
C ALA A 104 -15.60 2.97 9.04
N ALA A 105 -16.41 2.36 8.16
CA ALA A 105 -16.79 0.97 8.39
C ALA A 105 -15.53 0.11 8.43
N LYS A 106 -15.61 -1.03 9.12
CA LYS A 106 -14.46 -1.92 9.30
C LYS A 106 -13.87 -2.26 7.93
N ASN A 107 -12.56 -2.03 7.79
CA ASN A 107 -11.75 -2.39 6.63
C ASN A 107 -12.13 -1.66 5.32
N SER A 108 -12.77 -0.49 5.38
CA SER A 108 -13.07 0.29 4.16
C SER A 108 -11.87 1.00 3.55
N PHE A 109 -10.81 1.23 4.34
CA PHE A 109 -9.55 1.83 3.90
C PHE A 109 -8.37 0.95 4.38
N PRO A 110 -8.21 -0.26 3.81
CA PRO A 110 -7.25 -1.25 4.30
C PRO A 110 -5.78 -0.84 4.07
N TRP A 111 -5.55 0.21 3.29
CA TRP A 111 -4.23 0.82 3.07
C TRP A 111 -3.88 1.88 4.13
N GLN A 112 -4.82 2.29 4.97
CA GLN A 112 -4.55 3.33 5.97
C GLN A 112 -3.64 2.80 7.07
N GLY A 113 -2.48 3.43 7.22
CA GLY A 113 -1.58 3.27 8.35
C GLY A 113 -1.72 4.41 9.35
N GLN A 114 -1.55 4.07 10.63
CA GLN A 114 -1.29 5.03 11.69
C GLN A 114 0.20 5.00 12.00
N LEU A 115 0.87 6.15 11.83
CA LEU A 115 2.26 6.33 12.18
C LEU A 115 2.35 7.09 13.50
N LEU A 116 3.00 6.50 14.50
CA LEU A 116 3.37 7.19 15.72
C LEU A 116 4.86 7.51 15.67
N SER A 117 5.19 8.79 15.64
CA SER A 117 6.57 9.25 15.77
C SER A 117 7.01 9.26 17.24
N ARG A 118 8.22 9.77 17.49
CA ARG A 118 8.74 10.05 18.83
C ARG A 118 7.74 10.89 19.62
N HIS A 119 7.62 10.63 20.92
CA HIS A 119 6.65 11.27 21.82
C HIS A 119 5.16 11.05 21.49
N ASN A 120 4.82 9.98 20.76
CA ASN A 120 3.44 9.59 20.41
C ASN A 120 2.71 10.62 19.52
N HIS A 121 3.43 11.41 18.73
CA HIS A 121 2.78 12.23 17.70
C HIS A 121 2.17 11.33 16.64
N THR A 122 0.85 11.42 16.48
CA THR A 122 0.10 10.65 15.48
C THR A 122 0.15 11.32 14.13
N ALA A 123 0.40 10.52 13.10
CA ALA A 123 0.45 10.90 11.71
C ALA A 123 -0.16 9.80 10.82
N GLY A 124 -0.44 10.14 9.57
CA GLY A 124 -0.88 9.21 8.54
C GLY A 124 0.28 8.52 7.82
N ALA A 125 0.02 7.29 7.38
CA ALA A 125 0.83 6.60 6.38
C ALA A 125 -0.10 5.82 5.46
N THR A 126 0.35 5.53 4.24
CA THR A 126 -0.45 4.82 3.23
C THR A 126 0.33 3.61 2.72
N LEU A 127 -0.22 2.41 2.87
CA LEU A 127 0.35 1.17 2.37
C LEU A 127 0.24 1.11 0.83
N ILE A 128 1.37 0.93 0.16
CA ILE A 128 1.46 0.89 -1.32
C ILE A 128 2.00 -0.45 -1.86
N SER A 129 2.55 -1.30 -0.99
CA SER A 129 2.83 -2.72 -1.27
C SER A 129 2.71 -3.56 0.00
N ASP A 130 3.10 -4.83 -0.03
CA ASP A 130 3.22 -5.66 1.19
C ASP A 130 4.41 -5.27 2.09
N GLN A 131 5.25 -4.31 1.72
CA GLN A 131 6.43 -3.93 2.51
C GLN A 131 6.71 -2.43 2.52
N TRP A 132 6.00 -1.64 1.71
CA TRP A 132 6.28 -0.22 1.52
C TRP A 132 5.06 0.65 1.85
N LEU A 133 5.34 1.77 2.51
CA LEU A 133 4.36 2.81 2.80
C LEU A 133 4.85 4.19 2.37
N LEU A 134 3.92 5.03 1.93
CA LEU A 134 4.12 6.46 1.76
C LEU A 134 3.74 7.20 3.04
N THR A 135 4.49 8.27 3.33
CA THR A 135 4.14 9.30 4.31
C THR A 135 4.81 10.62 3.89
N THR A 136 4.68 11.68 4.68
CA THR A 136 5.41 12.93 4.43
C THR A 136 6.77 12.91 5.10
N GLY A 137 7.75 13.65 4.57
CA GLY A 137 9.02 13.79 5.26
C GLY A 137 8.83 14.52 6.59
N ARG A 138 7.94 15.52 6.63
CA ARG A 138 7.61 16.27 7.87
C ARG A 138 7.10 15.38 9.01
N ASN A 139 6.32 14.34 8.70
CA ASN A 139 5.84 13.39 9.72
C ASN A 139 6.98 12.65 10.42
N LEU A 140 8.06 12.37 9.70
CA LEU A 140 9.22 11.64 10.23
C LEU A 140 10.01 12.46 11.26
N TYR A 141 10.01 13.77 11.09
CA TYR A 141 10.72 14.70 11.98
C TYR A 141 9.86 15.16 13.17
N LEU A 142 8.63 14.68 13.33
CA LEU A 142 7.81 14.99 14.51
C LEU A 142 8.49 14.48 15.79
N GLY A 143 8.80 15.38 16.71
CA GLY A 143 9.52 15.06 17.95
C GLY A 143 11.04 14.89 17.78
N HIS A 144 11.59 15.26 16.62
CA HIS A 144 13.02 15.22 16.30
C HIS A 144 13.57 16.59 15.93
N SER A 145 14.89 16.73 15.94
CA SER A 145 15.57 17.92 15.41
C SER A 145 15.66 17.82 13.89
N GLU A 146 15.72 18.96 13.19
CA GLU A 146 15.97 18.98 11.74
C GLU A 146 17.30 18.31 11.37
N ASN A 147 18.26 18.27 12.30
CA ASN A 147 19.58 17.64 12.10
C ASN A 147 19.60 16.14 12.45
N SER A 148 18.49 15.55 12.91
CA SER A 148 18.43 14.12 13.25
C SER A 148 18.61 13.27 12.00
N THR A 149 19.43 12.21 12.12
CA THR A 149 19.68 11.28 11.01
C THR A 149 18.51 10.31 10.81
N LEU A 150 18.36 9.75 9.62
CA LEU A 150 17.27 8.79 9.35
C LEU A 150 17.43 7.50 10.15
N GLU A 151 18.67 7.12 10.45
CA GLU A 151 19.05 5.98 11.28
C GLU A 151 18.63 6.18 12.76
N GLU A 152 18.63 7.43 13.23
CA GLU A 152 18.09 7.80 14.55
C GLU A 152 16.55 7.80 14.55
N ILE A 153 15.93 8.24 13.45
CA ILE A 153 14.47 8.38 13.35
C ILE A 153 13.80 7.02 13.21
N ALA A 154 14.27 6.16 12.31
CA ALA A 154 13.66 4.86 11.98
C ALA A 154 13.26 4.01 13.20
N PRO A 155 14.12 3.76 14.21
CA PRO A 155 13.77 2.93 15.36
C PRO A 155 12.72 3.56 16.29
N THR A 156 12.47 4.87 16.18
CA THR A 156 11.46 5.57 17.00
C THR A 156 10.05 5.45 16.45
N LEU A 157 9.91 5.11 15.17
CA LEU A 157 8.63 5.01 14.49
C LEU A 157 7.90 3.74 14.87
N ARG A 158 6.62 3.87 15.23
CA ARG A 158 5.71 2.72 15.37
C ARG A 158 4.59 2.84 14.36
N LEU A 159 4.45 1.81 13.55
CA LEU A 159 3.45 1.77 12.49
C LEU A 159 2.38 0.73 12.82
N PHE A 160 1.13 1.11 12.63
CA PHE A 160 -0.03 0.26 12.82
C PHE A 160 -0.87 0.21 11.55
N LEU A 161 -1.36 -0.98 11.19
CA LEU A 161 -2.21 -1.23 10.03
C LEU A 161 -3.48 -1.98 10.43
N GLY A 162 -4.54 -1.85 9.63
CA GLY A 162 -5.80 -2.55 9.83
C GLY A 162 -6.44 -2.24 11.19
N ARG A 163 -6.67 -3.28 12.01
CA ARG A 163 -7.23 -3.14 13.37
C ARG A 163 -6.17 -2.70 14.39
N GLU A 164 -5.45 -1.63 14.07
CA GLU A 164 -4.37 -1.09 14.91
C GLU A 164 -3.32 -2.16 15.27
N THR A 165 -3.06 -3.08 14.34
CA THR A 165 -2.07 -4.14 14.56
C THR A 165 -0.70 -3.62 14.19
N PRO A 166 0.33 -3.81 15.04
CA PRO A 166 1.70 -3.42 14.71
C PRO A 166 2.14 -4.02 13.37
N ALA A 167 2.56 -3.17 12.44
CA ALA A 167 3.01 -3.56 11.11
C ALA A 167 4.45 -4.10 11.07
N GLY A 168 5.15 -4.05 12.21
CA GLY A 168 6.56 -4.39 12.33
C GLY A 168 7.47 -3.17 12.38
N ALA A 169 8.77 -3.41 12.50
CA ALA A 169 9.78 -2.36 12.56
C ALA A 169 10.06 -1.79 11.15
N VAL A 170 10.35 -0.49 11.10
CA VAL A 170 10.86 0.17 9.89
C VAL A 170 12.33 -0.21 9.71
N GLU A 171 12.65 -0.80 8.56
CA GLU A 171 14.02 -1.16 8.17
C GLU A 171 14.76 0.03 7.55
N ARG A 172 14.06 0.79 6.70
CA ARG A 172 14.65 1.90 5.95
C ARG A 172 13.63 3.02 5.76
N ILE A 173 14.15 4.24 5.85
CA ILE A 173 13.46 5.46 5.44
C ILE A 173 14.16 5.99 4.20
N VAL A 174 13.39 6.39 3.19
CA VAL A 174 13.92 7.10 2.01
C VAL A 174 13.12 8.38 1.82
N LEU A 175 13.77 9.53 2.02
CA LEU A 175 13.18 10.83 1.72
C LEU A 175 13.21 11.08 0.21
N HIS A 176 12.20 11.78 -0.30
CA HIS A 176 12.27 12.28 -1.67
C HIS A 176 13.48 13.23 -1.83
N PRO A 177 14.25 13.17 -2.93
CA PRO A 177 15.45 14.00 -3.12
C PRO A 177 15.21 15.51 -3.00
N GLU A 178 13.99 15.95 -3.32
CA GLU A 178 13.56 17.36 -3.23
C GLU A 178 12.94 17.74 -1.87
N PHE A 179 12.99 16.88 -0.85
CA PHE A 179 12.59 17.21 0.51
C PHE A 179 13.67 18.05 1.22
N PRO A 180 13.31 19.06 2.05
CA PRO A 180 11.96 19.57 2.34
C PRO A 180 11.46 20.64 1.36
N GLY A 181 12.23 20.90 0.29
CA GLY A 181 12.05 22.01 -0.64
C GLY A 181 10.79 21.92 -1.50
N ALA A 182 10.80 21.08 -2.53
CA ALA A 182 9.76 21.04 -3.57
C ALA A 182 8.82 19.82 -3.47
N VAL A 183 9.22 18.75 -2.77
CA VAL A 183 8.35 17.59 -2.56
C VAL A 183 8.42 17.14 -1.09
N ASP A 184 7.26 17.10 -0.43
CA ASP A 184 7.13 16.60 0.94
C ASP A 184 6.62 15.16 0.96
N LEU A 185 7.53 14.22 0.72
CA LEU A 185 7.21 12.80 0.62
C LEU A 185 8.37 11.93 1.11
N ALA A 186 8.02 10.78 1.68
CA ALA A 186 8.96 9.77 2.12
C ALA A 186 8.38 8.36 1.92
N LEU A 187 9.27 7.40 1.73
CA LEU A 187 8.99 5.97 1.71
C LEU A 187 9.50 5.31 2.98
N LEU A 188 8.67 4.44 3.55
CA LEU A 188 9.00 3.58 4.68
C LEU A 188 9.03 2.14 4.20
N LYS A 189 10.18 1.48 4.34
CA LYS A 189 10.33 0.03 4.12
C LYS A 189 10.20 -0.70 5.45
N LEU A 190 9.28 -1.65 5.52
CA LEU A 190 9.16 -2.55 6.67
C LEU A 190 10.21 -3.65 6.61
N LYS A 191 10.69 -4.09 7.78
CA LYS A 191 11.65 -5.19 7.89
C LYS A 191 11.12 -6.52 7.37
N HIS A 192 9.81 -6.72 7.45
CA HIS A 192 9.13 -7.91 6.97
C HIS A 192 7.87 -7.53 6.19
N LYS A 193 7.52 -8.35 5.20
CA LYS A 193 6.26 -8.21 4.47
C LYS A 193 5.07 -8.41 5.41
N VAL A 194 4.06 -7.55 5.28
CA VAL A 194 2.79 -7.70 5.97
C VAL A 194 1.88 -8.66 5.19
N PRO A 195 1.14 -9.55 5.89
CA PRO A 195 0.19 -10.43 5.22
C PRO A 195 -0.99 -9.61 4.66
N ILE A 196 -1.27 -9.78 3.38
CA ILE A 196 -2.36 -9.08 2.71
C ILE A 196 -3.68 -9.83 2.94
N GLY A 197 -4.73 -9.06 3.19
CA GLY A 197 -6.06 -9.58 3.43
C GLY A 197 -7.10 -8.47 3.50
N GLU A 198 -8.24 -8.78 4.12
CA GLU A 198 -9.37 -7.84 4.16
C GLU A 198 -9.04 -6.54 4.89
N ALA A 199 -8.31 -6.62 6.00
CA ALA A 199 -8.00 -5.48 6.86
C ALA A 199 -6.73 -4.72 6.45
N VAL A 200 -5.84 -5.36 5.69
CA VAL A 200 -4.53 -4.82 5.31
C VAL A 200 -4.33 -5.12 3.83
N MET A 201 -4.36 -4.08 3.00
CA MET A 201 -4.21 -4.19 1.55
C MET A 201 -3.65 -2.89 1.01
N PRO A 202 -2.66 -2.93 0.09
CA PRO A 202 -2.12 -1.72 -0.49
C PRO A 202 -3.13 -1.00 -1.38
N ILE A 203 -3.01 0.32 -1.50
CA ILE A 203 -3.71 1.09 -2.54
C ILE A 203 -2.90 1.08 -3.83
N CYS A 204 -3.55 1.15 -4.99
CA CYS A 204 -2.83 1.28 -6.25
C CYS A 204 -2.28 2.71 -6.42
N LEU A 205 -1.13 2.85 -7.06
CA LEU A 205 -0.58 4.16 -7.40
C LEU A 205 -1.22 4.67 -8.70
N ALA A 206 -1.69 5.92 -8.70
CA ALA A 206 -2.28 6.54 -9.88
C ALA A 206 -1.31 6.52 -11.08
N GLN A 207 -1.72 5.87 -12.19
CA GLN A 207 -0.97 5.87 -13.46
C GLN A 207 -1.42 6.98 -14.42
N GLN A 208 -2.47 7.73 -14.05
CA GLN A 208 -3.04 8.82 -14.83
C GLN A 208 -3.48 9.95 -13.92
N ASP A 209 -3.78 11.12 -14.50
CA ASP A 209 -4.17 12.27 -13.70
C ASP A 209 -5.63 12.17 -13.25
N TYR A 210 -5.77 11.82 -11.98
CA TYR A 210 -7.03 11.73 -11.27
C TYR A 210 -7.42 13.00 -10.50
N ALA A 211 -6.48 13.93 -10.28
CA ALA A 211 -6.69 15.13 -9.48
C ALA A 211 -7.13 16.31 -10.37
N LYS A 212 -8.27 16.11 -11.06
CA LYS A 212 -8.95 17.12 -11.86
C LYS A 212 -9.92 17.92 -10.99
N VAL A 213 -10.01 19.23 -11.19
CA VAL A 213 -10.89 20.12 -10.42
C VAL A 213 -12.33 19.60 -10.36
N GLY A 214 -12.93 19.63 -9.17
CA GLY A 214 -14.27 19.12 -8.91
C GLY A 214 -14.36 17.62 -8.69
N ARG A 215 -13.32 16.84 -9.02
CA ARG A 215 -13.29 15.40 -8.70
C ARG A 215 -13.26 15.21 -7.19
N VAL A 216 -14.15 14.37 -6.68
CA VAL A 216 -14.26 14.08 -5.25
C VAL A 216 -13.45 12.84 -4.92
N GLY A 217 -12.57 12.96 -3.93
CA GLY A 217 -11.81 11.85 -3.37
C GLY A 217 -12.13 11.62 -1.91
N PHE A 218 -11.75 10.44 -1.43
CA PHE A 218 -11.88 10.03 -0.04
C PHE A 218 -10.56 10.24 0.66
N VAL A 219 -10.62 10.80 1.86
CA VAL A 219 -9.45 10.95 2.73
C VAL A 219 -9.79 10.33 4.06
N SER A 220 -9.11 9.25 4.40
CA SER A 220 -9.16 8.61 5.72
C SER A 220 -8.04 9.13 6.60
N GLY A 221 -8.23 9.19 7.92
CA GLY A 221 -7.23 9.78 8.80
C GLY A 221 -7.44 9.53 10.29
N TRP A 222 -6.31 9.58 11.02
CA TRP A 222 -6.21 9.46 12.48
C TRP A 222 -5.90 10.81 13.15
N GLY A 223 -5.96 11.89 12.38
CA GLY A 223 -5.73 13.25 12.85
C GLY A 223 -6.83 13.78 13.75
N TRP A 224 -6.61 14.98 14.26
CA TRP A 224 -7.49 15.63 15.22
C TRP A 224 -8.90 15.81 14.68
N THR A 225 -9.87 15.47 15.51
CA THR A 225 -11.28 15.79 15.25
C THR A 225 -11.60 17.22 15.68
N VAL A 226 -12.84 17.67 15.45
CA VAL A 226 -13.35 18.96 15.95
C VAL A 226 -13.25 19.13 17.47
N LEU A 227 -13.07 18.05 18.22
CA LEU A 227 -12.84 18.05 19.67
C LEU A 227 -11.37 18.24 20.05
N LEU A 228 -10.47 18.41 19.07
CA LEU A 228 -9.02 18.48 19.25
C LEU A 228 -8.41 17.21 19.88
N GLU A 229 -9.09 16.08 19.68
CA GLU A 229 -8.67 14.76 20.15
C GLU A 229 -8.47 13.81 18.97
N HIS A 230 -7.55 12.86 19.13
CA HIS A 230 -7.37 11.74 18.20
C HIS A 230 -8.58 10.80 18.28
N PRO A 231 -9.15 10.39 17.13
CA PRO A 231 -10.33 9.56 17.13
C PRO A 231 -9.98 8.14 17.57
N LYS A 232 -10.86 7.53 18.38
CA LYS A 232 -10.77 6.11 18.78
C LYS A 232 -11.06 5.13 17.64
N GLN A 233 -11.52 5.64 16.50
CA GLN A 233 -11.87 4.88 15.31
C GLN A 233 -11.51 5.69 14.08
N LEU A 234 -11.02 5.02 13.05
CA LEU A 234 -10.69 5.67 11.79
C LEU A 234 -11.90 6.45 11.24
N LYS A 235 -11.64 7.69 10.83
CA LYS A 235 -12.63 8.53 10.14
C LYS A 235 -12.25 8.74 8.69
N TYR A 236 -13.21 9.16 7.88
CA TYR A 236 -12.96 9.64 6.54
C TYR A 236 -13.88 10.80 6.16
N VAL A 237 -13.47 11.54 5.14
CA VAL A 237 -14.22 12.66 4.56
C VAL A 237 -14.12 12.62 3.04
N LEU A 238 -15.14 13.15 2.37
CA LEU A 238 -15.16 13.33 0.92
C LEU A 238 -14.84 14.79 0.61
N LEU A 239 -13.79 15.01 -0.19
CA LEU A 239 -13.30 16.34 -0.49
C LEU A 239 -13.11 16.54 -1.99
N PRO A 240 -13.53 17.68 -2.56
CA PRO A 240 -13.34 17.99 -3.97
C PRO A 240 -11.94 18.55 -4.23
N VAL A 241 -11.34 18.18 -5.36
CA VAL A 241 -10.15 18.87 -5.88
C VAL A 241 -10.51 20.31 -6.20
N ALA A 242 -9.69 21.24 -5.70
CA ALA A 242 -9.85 22.67 -5.89
C ALA A 242 -9.03 23.19 -7.08
N ASP A 243 -9.42 24.34 -7.60
CA ASP A 243 -8.64 25.09 -8.59
C ASP A 243 -7.33 25.60 -7.98
N SER A 244 -6.21 25.34 -8.68
CA SER A 244 -4.87 25.70 -8.20
C SER A 244 -4.68 27.22 -8.09
N GLY A 245 -5.23 28.01 -9.02
CA GLY A 245 -5.12 29.48 -8.99
C GLY A 245 -5.83 30.07 -7.78
N SER A 246 -7.04 29.60 -7.50
CA SER A 246 -7.84 29.98 -6.33
C SER A 246 -7.16 29.58 -5.02
N CYS A 247 -6.51 28.42 -4.98
CA CYS A 247 -5.75 27.97 -3.82
C CYS A 247 -4.50 28.84 -3.57
N GLN A 248 -3.75 29.14 -4.63
CA GLN A 248 -2.56 29.98 -4.56
C GLN A 248 -2.91 31.40 -4.10
N ALA A 249 -3.93 32.02 -4.70
CA ALA A 249 -4.40 33.34 -4.31
C ALA A 249 -4.87 33.36 -2.85
N TYR A 250 -5.53 32.29 -2.39
CA TYR A 250 -5.93 32.16 -0.98
C TYR A 250 -4.71 32.19 -0.06
N TYR A 251 -3.71 31.36 -0.31
CA TYR A 251 -2.54 31.29 0.56
C TYR A 251 -1.63 32.52 0.47
N GLN A 252 -1.53 33.19 -0.68
CA GLN A 252 -0.82 34.48 -0.77
C GLN A 252 -1.42 35.55 0.15
N ALA A 253 -2.72 35.49 0.42
CA ALA A 253 -3.42 36.43 1.29
C ALA A 253 -3.43 36.02 2.78
N HIS A 254 -2.85 34.87 3.16
CA HIS A 254 -2.91 34.33 4.51
C HIS A 254 -1.51 34.01 5.07
N SER A 255 -1.38 33.91 6.40
CA SER A 255 -0.08 33.65 7.04
C SER A 255 0.42 32.21 6.86
N LEU A 256 -0.48 31.27 6.61
CA LEU A 256 -0.11 29.88 6.32
C LEU A 256 0.44 29.79 4.89
N GLN A 257 1.61 29.16 4.74
CA GLN A 257 2.28 29.02 3.45
C GLN A 257 2.61 27.55 3.19
N PRO A 258 1.65 26.74 2.68
CA PRO A 258 1.94 25.38 2.28
C PRO A 258 2.78 25.35 1.00
N LEU A 259 3.45 24.23 0.79
CA LEU A 259 4.24 23.99 -0.42
C LEU A 259 3.34 23.87 -1.66
N GLN A 260 3.40 24.86 -2.54
CA GLN A 260 2.58 24.93 -3.76
C GLN A 260 3.47 25.02 -4.99
N ASN A 261 3.41 23.99 -5.85
CA ASN A 261 4.17 23.90 -7.09
C ASN A 261 3.53 22.85 -8.03
N ASN A 262 4.22 22.48 -9.11
CA ASN A 262 3.70 21.55 -10.12
C ASN A 262 3.57 20.09 -9.61
N HIS A 263 4.21 19.76 -8.49
CA HIS A 263 4.09 18.45 -7.83
C HIS A 263 2.93 18.40 -6.83
N THR A 264 2.20 19.51 -6.62
CA THR A 264 1.09 19.54 -5.66
C THR A 264 -0.25 19.90 -6.30
N PHE A 265 -1.32 19.59 -5.57
CA PHE A 265 -2.67 20.02 -5.90
C PHE A 265 -3.44 20.33 -4.63
N CYS A 266 -4.46 21.18 -4.77
CA CYS A 266 -5.28 21.59 -3.65
C CYS A 266 -6.60 20.83 -3.61
N VAL A 267 -7.11 20.64 -2.40
CA VAL A 267 -8.38 19.99 -2.13
C VAL A 267 -9.17 20.92 -1.22
N GLY A 268 -10.41 21.22 -1.59
CA GLY A 268 -11.29 22.08 -0.82
C GLY A 268 -11.91 21.37 0.38
N MET A 269 -12.70 22.12 1.15
CA MET A 269 -13.56 21.56 2.19
C MET A 269 -14.71 20.75 1.59
N SER A 270 -15.30 19.88 2.41
CA SER A 270 -16.57 19.22 2.08
C SER A 270 -17.73 20.22 2.02
N GLU A 271 -18.87 19.81 1.47
CA GLU A 271 -20.12 20.60 1.48
C GLU A 271 -20.55 21.03 2.89
N LEU A 272 -20.17 20.25 3.91
CA LEU A 272 -20.47 20.48 5.32
C LEU A 272 -19.34 21.24 6.05
N ARG A 273 -18.40 21.82 5.30
CA ARG A 273 -17.20 22.51 5.80
C ARG A 273 -16.28 21.61 6.62
N GLU A 274 -16.25 20.33 6.31
CA GLU A 274 -15.30 19.39 6.89
C GLU A 274 -13.99 19.42 6.10
N SER A 275 -12.90 19.08 6.77
CA SER A 275 -11.55 19.11 6.20
C SER A 275 -10.67 18.13 6.97
N THR A 276 -9.47 17.91 6.47
CA THR A 276 -8.37 17.24 7.17
C THR A 276 -7.77 18.14 8.24
N CYS A 277 -7.16 17.56 9.26
CA CYS A 277 -6.51 18.29 10.34
C CYS A 277 -5.22 17.60 10.83
N LEU A 278 -4.57 18.19 11.83
CA LEU A 278 -3.28 17.75 12.38
C LEU A 278 -3.22 16.23 12.63
N GLY A 279 -2.25 15.57 12.02
CA GLY A 279 -2.05 14.12 12.09
C GLY A 279 -2.67 13.34 10.93
N ASP A 280 -3.40 14.00 10.01
CA ASP A 280 -3.87 13.36 8.78
C ASP A 280 -2.80 13.30 7.70
N ALA A 281 -1.76 14.15 7.77
CA ALA A 281 -0.67 14.16 6.79
C ALA A 281 -0.08 12.77 6.57
N GLY A 282 0.24 12.42 5.31
CA GLY A 282 0.70 11.09 4.90
C GLY A 282 -0.43 10.12 4.53
N SER A 283 -1.69 10.48 4.79
CA SER A 283 -2.85 9.73 4.31
C SER A 283 -3.14 10.03 2.83
N ALA A 284 -3.66 9.04 2.11
CA ALA A 284 -3.96 9.19 0.69
C ALA A 284 -5.25 9.98 0.43
N PHE A 285 -5.20 10.81 -0.61
CA PHE A 285 -6.39 11.21 -1.37
C PHE A 285 -6.74 10.05 -2.31
N ALA A 286 -7.62 9.18 -1.82
CA ALA A 286 -8.02 7.95 -2.48
C ALA A 286 -9.18 8.21 -3.44
N ILE A 287 -9.05 7.68 -4.65
CA ILE A 287 -10.02 7.81 -5.73
C ILE A 287 -10.44 6.43 -6.16
N HIS A 288 -11.75 6.22 -6.27
CA HIS A 288 -12.30 5.03 -6.93
C HIS A 288 -12.44 5.32 -8.43
N ASP A 289 -11.84 4.47 -9.25
CA ASP A 289 -12.08 4.44 -10.69
C ASP A 289 -13.14 3.36 -11.00
N PRO A 290 -14.32 3.75 -11.50
CA PRO A 290 -15.39 2.80 -11.80
C PRO A 290 -15.12 1.95 -13.05
N GLU A 291 -14.21 2.35 -13.94
CA GLU A 291 -13.94 1.62 -15.19
C GLU A 291 -13.29 0.26 -14.92
N ASP A 292 -12.36 0.22 -13.97
CA ASP A 292 -11.67 -1.00 -13.56
C ASP A 292 -11.99 -1.43 -12.13
N ASP A 293 -12.91 -0.72 -11.46
CA ASP A 293 -13.33 -0.92 -10.06
C ASP A 293 -12.17 -0.87 -9.05
N THR A 294 -11.17 -0.01 -9.28
CA THR A 294 -9.93 0.02 -8.48
C THR A 294 -9.78 1.34 -7.73
N TRP A 295 -9.22 1.26 -6.51
CA TRP A 295 -8.87 2.42 -5.71
C TRP A 295 -7.40 2.84 -5.92
N TYR A 296 -7.22 4.12 -6.23
CA TYR A 296 -5.93 4.74 -6.52
C TYR A 296 -5.60 5.85 -5.52
N ALA A 297 -4.35 5.91 -5.06
CA ALA A 297 -3.80 7.09 -4.42
C ALA A 297 -3.46 8.13 -5.50
N ALA A 298 -4.29 9.16 -5.62
CA ALA A 298 -4.03 10.28 -6.53
C ALA A 298 -3.13 11.34 -5.88
N GLY A 299 -3.14 11.44 -4.56
CA GLY A 299 -2.25 12.30 -3.80
C GLY A 299 -1.98 11.80 -2.38
N ILE A 300 -0.94 12.35 -1.77
CA ILE A 300 -0.60 12.16 -0.34
C ILE A 300 -0.72 13.51 0.36
N LEU A 301 -1.48 13.59 1.45
CA LEU A 301 -1.68 14.84 2.19
C LEU A 301 -0.36 15.34 2.75
N SER A 302 0.08 16.53 2.34
CA SER A 302 1.28 17.19 2.87
C SER A 302 0.95 18.27 3.90
N PHE A 303 -0.08 19.07 3.64
CA PHE A 303 -0.45 20.18 4.51
C PHE A 303 -1.78 19.92 5.23
N ASP A 304 -1.67 19.44 6.47
CA ASP A 304 -2.78 19.05 7.35
C ASP A 304 -3.17 20.14 8.36
N ARG A 305 -2.56 21.33 8.29
CA ARG A 305 -2.88 22.46 9.18
C ARG A 305 -4.10 23.25 8.74
N SER A 306 -4.79 22.82 7.69
CA SER A 306 -6.00 23.49 7.21
C SER A 306 -7.10 23.43 8.25
N CYS A 307 -7.40 22.24 8.80
CA CYS A 307 -8.45 22.04 9.81
C CYS A 307 -9.70 22.85 9.43
N LEU A 308 -10.23 23.68 10.34
CA LEU A 308 -11.30 24.65 10.05
C LEU A 308 -10.76 26.06 9.72
N ALA A 309 -9.45 26.29 9.86
CA ALA A 309 -8.81 27.60 9.76
C ALA A 309 -8.43 27.98 8.32
N ALA A 310 -8.15 26.99 7.46
CA ALA A 310 -7.77 27.19 6.07
C ALA A 310 -8.71 26.45 5.11
N ARG A 311 -9.01 27.08 3.97
CA ARG A 311 -9.98 26.57 2.99
C ARG A 311 -9.53 25.33 2.21
N TYR A 312 -8.22 25.10 2.12
CA TYR A 312 -7.66 24.07 1.23
C TYR A 312 -6.63 23.19 1.94
N GLY A 313 -6.73 21.86 1.80
CA GLY A 313 -5.60 20.96 2.02
C GLY A 313 -4.69 20.93 0.80
N VAL A 314 -3.39 20.67 1.00
CA VAL A 314 -2.41 20.55 -0.11
C VAL A 314 -1.79 19.15 -0.11
N TYR A 315 -1.80 18.52 -1.27
CA TYR A 315 -1.41 17.13 -1.48
C TYR A 315 -0.26 17.06 -2.49
N VAL A 316 0.71 16.20 -2.23
CA VAL A 316 1.69 15.79 -3.25
C VAL A 316 0.99 14.89 -4.25
N ARG A 317 1.08 15.23 -5.54
CA ARG A 317 0.50 14.50 -6.66
C ARG A 317 1.29 13.23 -6.92
N VAL A 318 0.69 12.06 -6.65
CA VAL A 318 1.36 10.76 -6.81
C VAL A 318 1.89 10.56 -8.22
N LEU A 319 1.13 10.98 -9.24
CA LEU A 319 1.56 10.87 -10.64
C LEU A 319 2.89 11.58 -10.91
N SER A 320 3.14 12.73 -10.28
CA SER A 320 4.36 13.53 -10.51
C SER A 320 5.63 12.94 -9.89
N VAL A 321 5.48 11.99 -8.96
CA VAL A 321 6.58 11.36 -8.20
C VAL A 321 6.58 9.84 -8.38
N LEU A 322 5.78 9.34 -9.33
CA LEU A 322 5.52 7.91 -9.52
C LEU A 322 6.79 7.14 -9.88
N ASP A 323 7.63 7.73 -10.74
CA ASP A 323 8.88 7.12 -11.19
C ASP A 323 9.85 6.97 -10.02
N TRP A 324 10.03 8.02 -9.20
CA TRP A 324 10.82 7.94 -7.98
C TRP A 324 10.33 6.84 -7.03
N ILE A 325 9.00 6.70 -6.85
CA ILE A 325 8.44 5.64 -5.99
C ILE A 325 8.83 4.26 -6.53
N LYS A 326 8.61 4.02 -7.83
CA LYS A 326 8.88 2.72 -8.47
C LYS A 326 10.38 2.38 -8.45
N GLU A 327 11.23 3.34 -8.79
CA GLU A 327 12.69 3.16 -8.80
C GLU A 327 13.23 2.88 -7.41
N THR A 328 12.75 3.63 -6.40
CA THR A 328 13.16 3.44 -5.00
C THR A 328 12.75 2.06 -4.49
N MET A 329 11.53 1.61 -4.78
CA MET A 329 11.04 0.28 -4.39
C MET A 329 11.76 -0.87 -5.12
N ALA A 330 12.28 -0.62 -6.32
CA ALA A 330 13.04 -1.61 -7.07
C ALA A 330 14.51 -1.70 -6.63
N ALA A 331 15.09 -0.57 -6.20
CA ALA A 331 16.47 -0.48 -5.74
C ALA A 331 16.69 -1.03 -4.32
N HIS A 332 15.62 -1.26 -3.55
CA HIS A 332 15.69 -1.49 -2.11
C HIS A 332 14.81 -2.65 -1.64
#